data_AF-A0A3B1ANJ0-F1
#
_entry.id   AF-A0A3B1ANJ0-F1
#
_cell.length_a   1.000
_cell.length_b   1.000
_cell.length_c   1.000
_cell.angle_alpha   90.00
_cell.angle_beta   90.00
_cell.angle_gamma   90.00
#
_symmetry.space_group_name_H-M   'P 1'
#
loop_
_entity.id
_entity.type
_entity.pdbx_description
1 polymer ?
#
loop_
_entity_poly.entity_id
_entity_poly.type
_entity_poly.pdbx_seq_one_letter_code
_entity_poly.pdbx_strand_id
1 'polypeptide(L)' 'MVILSTAGKRILIVRLSAIGDVVMASPLIRALRDRYPEAHIAWLVQAEAVPLL' A
#
# COMPACT_ATOMS: atom_id res chain seq x y z
N MET A 1 -30.51 2.86 -13.18
CA MET A 1 -29.18 3.39 -12.83
C MET A 1 -28.48 2.35 -11.97
N VAL A 2 -27.72 1.45 -12.60
CA VAL A 2 -26.97 0.40 -11.89
C VAL A 2 -25.68 1.04 -11.37
N ILE A 3 -25.53 1.15 -10.05
CA ILE A 3 -24.24 1.51 -9.46
C ILE A 3 -23.36 0.27 -9.61
N LEU A 4 -22.40 0.32 -10.54
CA LEU A 4 -21.37 -0.71 -10.64
C LEU A 4 -20.56 -0.66 -9.35
N SER A 5 -20.69 -1.68 -8.50
CA SER A 5 -19.78 -1.87 -7.38
C SER A 5 -18.40 -2.19 -7.95
N THR A 6 -17.55 -1.17 -8.10
CA THR A 6 -16.12 -1.30 -8.38
C THR A 6 -15.44 -1.85 -7.13
N ALA A 7 -15.64 -3.14 -6.85
CA ALA A 7 -14.94 -3.83 -5.77
C ALA A 7 -13.48 -4.08 -6.17
N GLY A 8 -12.70 -3.01 -6.33
CA GLY A 8 -11.26 -3.08 -6.49
C GLY A 8 -10.63 -3.83 -5.31
N LYS A 9 -9.55 -4.57 -5.57
CA LYS A 9 -8.86 -5.33 -4.51
C LYS A 9 -8.43 -4.39 -3.39
N ARG A 10 -8.60 -4.81 -2.14
CA ARG A 10 -8.10 -4.08 -0.97
C ARG A 10 -6.86 -4.78 -0.45
N ILE A 11 -5.74 -4.07 -0.42
CA ILE A 11 -4.42 -4.60 -0.06
C ILE A 11 -3.89 -3.78 1.13
N LEU A 12 -3.66 -4.45 2.26
CA LEU A 12 -2.99 -3.87 3.42
C LEU A 12 -1.58 -4.44 3.51
N ILE A 13 -0.58 -3.57 3.48
CA ILE A 13 0.80 -3.92 3.72
C ILE A 13 1.09 -3.65 5.20
N VAL A 14 1.59 -4.64 5.91
CA VAL A 14 1.98 -4.51 7.32
C VAL A 14 3.49 -4.60 7.41
N ARG A 15 4.15 -3.51 7.83
CA ARG A 15 5.59 -3.47 8.07
C ARG A 15 5.89 -2.68 9.34
N LEU A 16 5.91 -3.38 10.47
CA LEU A 16 6.22 -2.84 11.79
C LEU A 16 7.68 -3.10 12.15
N SER A 17 8.60 -2.62 11.32
CA SER A 17 10.04 -2.82 11.50
C SER A 17 10.79 -1.50 11.38
N ALA A 18 12.12 -1.54 11.53
CA ALA A 18 12.95 -0.34 11.49
C ALA A 18 12.76 0.45 10.18
N ILE A 19 12.97 1.77 10.23
CA ILE A 19 12.83 2.69 9.07
C ILE A 19 13.49 2.16 7.80
N GLY A 20 14.69 1.56 7.92
CA GLY A 20 15.44 1.04 6.78
C GLY A 20 14.66 0.00 5.97
N ASP A 21 13.89 -0.85 6.64
CA ASP A 21 13.09 -1.88 5.97
C ASP A 21 11.90 -1.29 5.21
N VAL A 22 11.30 -0.20 5.73
CA VAL A 22 10.19 0.51 5.06
C VAL A 22 10.69 1.13 3.76
N VAL A 23 11.86 1.78 3.80
CA VAL A 23 12.51 2.35 2.60
C VAL A 23 12.79 1.27 1.58
N MET A 24 13.41 0.16 2.00
CA MET A 24 13.73 -0.96 1.11
C MET A 24 12.48 -1.63 0.53
N ALA A 25 11.36 -1.62 1.26
CA ALA A 25 10.09 -2.18 0.80
C ALA A 25 9.27 -1.21 -0.08
N SER A 26 9.59 0.08 -0.11
CA SER A 26 8.80 1.10 -0.83
C SER A 26 8.57 0.83 -2.32
N PRO A 27 9.50 0.20 -3.09
CA PRO A 27 9.24 -0.13 -4.50
C PRO A 27 8.07 -1.10 -4.70
N LEU A 28 7.67 -1.84 -3.66
CA LEU A 28 6.50 -2.72 -3.68
C LEU A 28 5.21 -1.97 -4.03
N ILE A 29 5.07 -0.71 -3.60
CA ILE A 29 3.86 0.08 -3.86
C ILE A 29 3.67 0.31 -5.35
N ARG A 30 4.74 0.65 -6.06
CA ARG A 30 4.71 0.82 -7.52
C ARG A 30 4.35 -0.49 -8.21
N ALA A 31 5.01 -1.59 -7.85
CA ALA A 31 4.72 -2.90 -8.43
C ALA A 31 3.27 -3.34 -8.20
N LEU A 32 2.71 -3.07 -7.01
CA LEU A 32 1.31 -3.36 -6.70
C LEU A 32 0.34 -2.48 -7.48
N ARG A 33 0.65 -1.20 -7.69
CA ARG A 33 -0.18 -0.31 -8.51
C ARG A 33 -0.15 -0.71 -9.99
N ASP A 34 1.01 -1.08 -10.52
CA ASP A 34 1.15 -1.56 -11.90
C ASP A 34 0.35 -2.86 -12.12
N ARG A 35 0.35 -3.76 -11.13
CA ARG A 35 -0.38 -5.04 -11.22
C ARG A 35 -1.87 -4.91 -10.92
N TYR A 36 -2.25 -4.02 -10.02
CA TYR A 36 -3.63 -3.81 -9.59
C TYR A 36 -3.98 -2.30 -9.63
N PRO A 37 -4.22 -1.74 -10.83
CA PRO A 37 -4.45 -0.30 -11.00
C PRO A 37 -5.62 0.24 -10.18
N GLU A 38 -6.68 -0.54 -10.02
CA GLU A 38 -7.89 -0.18 -9.28
C GLU A 38 -7.87 -0.58 -7.79
N ALA A 39 -6.74 -1.07 -7.27
CA ALA A 39 -6.68 -1.51 -5.88
C ALA A 39 -6.63 -0.33 -4.90
N HIS A 40 -7.34 -0.47 -3.78
CA HIS A 40 -7.07 0.35 -2.60
C HIS A 40 -5.87 -0.26 -1.86
N ILE A 41 -4.78 0.49 -1.76
CA ILE A 41 -3.53 0.05 -1.13
C ILE A 41 -3.32 0.92 0.10
N ALA A 42 -3.26 0.28 1.27
CA ALA A 42 -2.93 0.92 2.54
C ALA A 42 -1.65 0.31 3.11
N TRP A 43 -0.87 1.09 3.84
CA TRP A 43 0.36 0.62 4.48
C TRP A 43 0.36 1.00 5.97
N LEU A 44 0.38 -0.01 6.83
CA LEU A 44 0.60 0.12 8.26
C LEU A 44 2.10 0.05 8.57
N VAL A 45 2.63 1.15 9.09
CA VAL A 45 4.02 1.32 9.55
C VAL A 45 4.05 1.85 10.99
N GLN A 46 5.22 1.81 11.63
CA GLN A 46 5.42 2.54 12.88
C GLN A 46 5.41 4.06 12.63
N ALA A 47 5.06 4.84 13.66
CA ALA A 47 4.85 6.29 13.53
C ALA A 47 6.10 7.03 13.03
N GLU A 48 7.28 6.55 13.41
CA GLU A 48 8.58 7.10 13.04
C GLU A 48 8.82 7.03 11.52
N ALA A 49 8.24 6.04 10.84
CA ALA A 49 8.40 5.83 9.41
C ALA A 49 7.33 6.55 8.56
N VAL A 50 6.32 7.17 9.17
CA VAL A 50 5.26 7.92 8.46
C VAL A 50 5.80 9.01 7.52
N PRO A 51 6.84 9.80 7.88
CA PRO A 51 7.38 10.82 6.98
C PRO A 51 8.04 10.30 5.70
N LEU A 52 8.18 8.98 5.54
CA LEU A 52 8.85 8.33 4.39
C LEU A 52 7.88 7.79 3.33
N LEU A 53 6.58 7.77 3.63
CA LEU A 53 5.52 7.28 2.74
C LEU A 53 4.91 8.43 1.93
#